data_AF-A0A653EQQ5-F1
#
_entry.id   AF-A0A653EQQ5-F1
#
_cell.length_a   1.000
_cell.length_b   1.000
_cell.length_c   1.000
_cell.angle_alpha   90.00
_cell.angle_beta   90.00
_cell.angle_gamma   90.00
#
_symmetry.space_group_name_H-M   'P 1'
#
loop_
_entity.id
_entity.type
_entity.pdbx_description
1 polymer ?
#
loop_
_entity_poly.entity_id
_entity_poly.type
_entity_poly.pdbx_seq_one_letter_code
_entity_poly.pdbx_strand_id
1 'polypeptide(L)' 'MDPCVRHANLQVWPDGRNRTLCVRDTDFTENTGELTPTMKVKRNVVAEKFASDIEAIYNKD' A
#
# COMPACT_ATOMS: atom_id res chain seq x y z
N MET A 1 6.56 -6.17 15.28
CA MET A 1 6.47 -6.64 13.89
C MET A 1 4.99 -6.78 13.56
N ASP A 2 4.44 -5.83 12.81
CA ASP A 2 3.02 -5.83 12.46
C ASP A 2 2.68 -7.09 11.62
N PRO A 3 1.73 -7.93 12.04
CA PRO A 3 1.45 -9.21 11.40
C PRO A 3 0.98 -9.09 9.94
N CYS A 4 0.45 -7.93 9.54
CA CYS A 4 -0.02 -7.68 8.18
C CYS A 4 1.10 -7.71 7.13
N VAL A 5 2.34 -7.39 7.52
CA VAL A 5 3.47 -7.30 6.58
C VAL A 5 4.07 -8.68 6.25
N ARG A 6 3.97 -9.68 7.13
CA ARG A 6 4.70 -10.95 6.93
C ARG A 6 3.96 -11.98 6.08
N HIS A 7 2.64 -12.10 6.22
CA HIS A 7 1.88 -13.17 5.56
C HIS A 7 1.64 -12.91 4.07
N ALA A 8 1.29 -11.67 3.70
CA ALA A 8 0.98 -11.32 2.31
C ALA A 8 2.22 -11.35 1.38
N ASN A 9 3.40 -10.94 1.88
CA ASN A 9 4.61 -10.84 1.05
C ASN A 9 5.07 -12.18 0.46
N LEU A 10 4.86 -13.29 1.20
CA LEU A 10 5.21 -14.64 0.73
C LEU A 10 4.29 -15.13 -0.40
N GLN A 11 3.03 -14.68 -0.40
CA GLN A 11 2.02 -15.16 -1.35
C GLN A 11 2.12 -14.44 -2.69
N VAL A 12 2.46 -13.15 -2.68
CA VAL A 12 2.51 -12.34 -3.91
C VAL A 12 3.81 -12.60 -4.67
N TRP A 13 4.94 -12.83 -3.97
CA TRP A 13 6.25 -13.01 -4.61
C TRP A 13 7.04 -14.21 -4.08
N PRO A 14 6.80 -15.40 -4.66
CA PRO A 14 7.57 -16.59 -4.30
C PRO A 14 9.06 -16.50 -4.70
N ASP A 15 9.42 -15.67 -5.68
CA ASP A 15 10.75 -15.65 -6.32
C ASP A 15 11.77 -14.66 -5.67
N GLY A 16 11.67 -14.42 -4.36
CA GLY A 16 12.76 -13.78 -3.60
C GLY A 16 13.01 -12.28 -3.85
N ARG A 17 12.05 -11.52 -4.40
CA ARG A 17 12.19 -10.06 -4.51
C ARG A 17 11.96 -9.39 -3.15
N ASN A 18 12.96 -8.65 -2.66
CA ASN A 18 12.93 -7.86 -1.41
C ASN A 18 12.04 -6.62 -1.54
N ARG A 19 10.72 -6.83 -1.56
CA ARG A 19 9.74 -5.76 -1.56
C ARG A 19 8.73 -6.08 -0.48
N THR A 20 8.52 -5.10 0.38
CA THR A 20 7.67 -5.21 1.55
C THR A 20 6.35 -4.51 1.24
N LEU A 21 5.28 -5.27 1.13
CA LEU A 21 3.92 -4.77 1.01
C LEU A 21 3.33 -4.58 2.42
N CYS A 22 2.58 -3.51 2.60
CA CYS A 22 1.63 -3.36 3.69
C CYS A 22 0.23 -3.42 3.08
N VAL A 23 -0.60 -4.38 3.52
CA VAL A 23 -1.99 -4.50 3.07
C VAL A 23 -2.87 -3.74 4.05
N ARG A 24 -3.78 -2.90 3.53
CA ARG A 24 -4.78 -2.18 4.31
C ARG A 24 -6.18 -2.69 3.99
N ASP A 25 -7.04 -2.69 5.00
CA ASP A 25 -8.47 -3.01 4.89
C ASP A 25 -9.30 -1.87 4.28
N THR A 26 -8.71 -0.70 4.05
CA THR A 26 -9.39 0.45 3.45
C THR A 26 -9.29 0.40 1.94
N ASP A 27 -10.44 0.45 1.26
CA ASP A 27 -10.53 0.55 -0.20
C ASP A 27 -10.27 1.98 -0.72
N PHE A 28 -9.77 2.09 -1.95
CA PHE A 28 -9.75 3.36 -2.66
C PHE A 28 -11.18 3.76 -3.06
N THR A 29 -11.58 4.99 -2.75
CA THR A 29 -12.90 5.52 -3.12
C THR A 29 -12.81 6.79 -3.94
N GLU A 30 -13.79 6.97 -4.82
CA GLU A 30 -13.98 8.21 -5.59
C GLU A 30 -14.34 9.38 -4.68
N ASN A 31 -15.07 9.11 -3.58
CA ASN A 31 -15.55 10.15 -2.67
C ASN A 31 -14.41 10.90 -1.96
N THR A 32 -13.26 10.25 -1.79
CA THR A 32 -12.05 10.87 -1.24
C THR A 32 -11.06 11.35 -2.31
N GLY A 33 -11.40 11.22 -3.59
CA GLY A 33 -10.57 11.70 -4.72
C GLY A 33 -9.39 10.80 -5.07
N GLU A 34 -9.30 9.61 -4.50
CA GLU A 34 -8.23 8.64 -4.73
C GLU A 34 -8.42 7.89 -6.06
N LEU A 35 -9.68 7.77 -6.50
CA LEU A 35 -10.07 7.27 -7.82
C LEU A 35 -10.60 8.41 -8.71
N THR A 36 -10.32 8.30 -10.00
CA THR A 36 -11.03 9.08 -11.02
C THR A 36 -12.44 8.51 -11.24
N PRO A 37 -13.35 9.28 -11.86
CA PRO A 37 -14.66 8.80 -12.34
C PRO A 37 -14.60 7.60 -13.30
N THR A 38 -13.41 7.28 -13.80
CA THR A 38 -13.15 6.11 -14.66
C THR A 38 -12.42 4.99 -13.91
N MET A 39 -12.50 4.95 -12.58
CA MET A 39 -11.89 3.95 -11.70
C MET A 39 -10.36 3.84 -11.83
N LYS A 40 -9.68 4.92 -12.24
CA LYS A 40 -8.21 4.95 -12.27
C LYS A 40 -7.68 5.55 -10.98
N VAL A 41 -6.65 4.93 -10.41
CA VAL A 41 -5.98 5.45 -9.21
C VAL A 41 -5.20 6.73 -9.55
N LYS A 42 -5.51 7.81 -8.82
CA LYS A 42 -4.69 9.03 -8.81
C LYS A 42 -3.51 8.83 -7.86
N ARG A 43 -2.39 8.39 -8.41
CA ARG A 43 -1.17 8.09 -7.64
C ARG A 43 -0.67 9.24 -6.77
N ASN A 44 -0.84 10.49 -7.20
CA ASN A 44 -0.38 11.64 -6.41
C ASN A 44 -1.14 11.76 -5.08
N VAL A 45 -2.47 11.74 -5.15
CA VAL A 45 -3.35 11.85 -3.98
C VAL A 45 -3.17 10.65 -3.03
N VAL A 46 -3.03 9.45 -3.61
CA VAL A 46 -2.76 8.23 -2.83
C VAL A 46 -1.38 8.30 -2.18
N ALA A 47 -0.34 8.71 -2.90
CA ALA A 47 1.01 8.82 -2.34
C ALA A 47 1.08 9.86 -1.20
N GLU A 48 0.36 10.97 -1.32
CA GLU A 48 0.28 11.99 -0.26
C GLU A 48 -0.49 11.48 0.97
N LYS A 49 -1.61 10.78 0.79
CA LYS A 49 -2.40 10.24 1.89
C LYS A 49 -1.72 9.09 2.64
N PHE A 50 -1.09 8.19 1.90
CA PHE A 50 -0.42 7.02 2.46
C PHE A 50 1.09 7.23 2.61
N ALA A 51 1.56 8.49 2.59
CA ALA A 51 2.97 8.83 2.76
C ALA A 51 3.52 8.22 4.06
N SER A 52 2.80 8.39 5.17
CA SER A 52 3.22 7.86 6.47
C SER A 52 3.27 6.33 6.52
N ASP A 53 2.38 5.64 5.81
CA ASP A 53 2.42 4.17 5.70
C ASP A 53 3.60 3.71 4.85
N ILE A 54 3.90 4.41 3.74
CA ILE A 54 5.07 4.14 2.90
C ILE A 54 6.35 4.38 3.71
N GLU A 55 6.42 5.48 4.44
CA GLU A 55 7.54 5.78 5.35
C GLU A 55 7.71 4.70 6.43
N ALA A 56 6.62 4.17 6.99
CA ALA A 56 6.68 3.08 7.97
C ALA A 56 7.21 1.76 7.37
N ILE A 57 7.04 1.52 6.07
CA ILE A 57 7.63 0.37 5.38
C ILE A 57 9.15 0.49 5.29
N TYR A 58 9.67 1.70 5.12
CA TYR A 58 11.11 1.97 4.93
C TYR A 58 11.85 2.33 6.22
N ASN A 59 11.21 2.96 7.22
CA ASN A 59 11.78 3.29 8.54
C ASN A 59 11.83 2.09 9.49
N LYS A 60 12.17 0.93 8.95
CA LYS A 60 12.27 -0.31 9.71
C LYS A 60 13.64 -0.38 10.40
N ASP A 61 13.71 0.13 11.62
CA ASP A 61 14.66 -0.32 12.66
C ASP A 61 14.25 -1.70 13.21
#